data_AF-A0A2G8LBN9-F1
#
_entry.id   AF-A0A2G8LBN9-F1
#
_cell.length_a   1.000
_cell.length_b   1.000
_cell.length_c   1.000
_cell.angle_alpha   90.00
_cell.angle_beta   90.00
_cell.angle_gamma   90.00
#
_symmetry.space_group_name_H-M   'P 1'
#
loop_
_entity.id
_entity.type
_entity.pdbx_description
1 polymer ?
#
loop_
_entity_poly.entity_id
_entity_poly.type
_entity_poly.pdbx_seq_one_letter_code
_entity_poly.pdbx_strand_id
1 'polypeptide(L)'
;MAGGGDAEGTVYSTASEFGNTYLYGSYPDCACREGRELSPCADNRRGQMEAIEECQVLYSDLFQPAHSVVNPREFYDACLYDMCVCPTHLRCLCHILLAYTHEARKRGVNIEWQRTNYCALSCPKGAVYQECTSPCIPTCETIDSISEICEESHCVPACQCPAGMVLHEFECIFPEDCPVHDPLHT
;
A
#
# COMPACT_ATOMS: atom_id res chain seq x y z
N MET A 1 -4.88 -11.28 25.38
CA MET A 1 -3.98 -10.16 25.02
C MET A 1 -2.56 -10.68 25.14
N ALA A 2 -1.87 -10.87 24.02
CA ALA A 2 -0.45 -11.22 24.02
C ALA A 2 0.33 -9.90 23.93
N GLY A 3 1.16 -9.59 24.94
CA GLY A 3 1.98 -8.38 24.95
C GLY A 3 3.09 -8.44 23.91
N GLY A 4 3.51 -7.29 23.40
CA GLY A 4 4.69 -7.17 22.54
C GLY A 4 5.97 -7.32 23.38
N GLY A 5 6.96 -8.05 22.84
CA GLY A 5 8.26 -8.26 23.48
C GLY A 5 9.37 -7.52 22.76
N ASP A 6 10.27 -6.85 23.48
CA ASP A 6 11.45 -6.18 22.91
C ASP A 6 12.56 -7.17 22.51
N ALA A 7 13.67 -6.64 21.99
CA ALA A 7 14.85 -7.43 21.60
C ALA A 7 15.53 -8.17 22.77
N GLU A 8 15.23 -7.79 24.01
CA GLU A 8 15.76 -8.40 25.23
C GLU A 8 14.77 -9.42 25.84
N GLY A 9 13.58 -9.58 25.24
CA GLY A 9 12.53 -10.50 25.68
C GLY A 9 11.64 -9.94 26.78
N THR A 10 11.73 -8.64 27.09
CA THR A 10 10.84 -7.95 28.03
C THR A 10 9.48 -7.78 27.40
N VAL A 11 8.44 -8.29 28.07
CA VAL A 11 7.04 -8.18 27.61
C VAL A 11 6.40 -6.95 28.25
N TYR A 12 5.80 -6.10 27.41
CA TYR A 12 5.14 -4.87 27.84
C TYR A 12 3.61 -5.03 27.86
N SER A 13 2.96 -4.20 28.68
CA SER A 13 1.51 -4.28 28.90
C SER A 13 0.71 -3.48 27.87
N THR A 14 1.33 -2.45 27.27
CA THR A 14 0.72 -1.63 26.22
C THR A 14 1.60 -1.53 24.97
N ALA A 15 0.97 -1.26 23.83
CA ALA A 15 1.68 -1.01 22.57
C ALA A 15 2.54 0.25 22.64
N SER A 16 2.12 1.28 23.41
CA SER A 16 2.89 2.51 23.62
C SER A 16 4.15 2.26 24.44
N GLU A 17 4.08 1.46 25.50
CA GLU A 17 5.25 1.05 26.29
C GLU A 17 6.26 0.30 25.42
N PHE A 18 5.79 -0.68 24.65
CA PHE A 18 6.62 -1.41 23.70
C PHE A 18 7.23 -0.48 22.64
N GLY A 19 6.46 0.41 22.02
CA GLY A 19 6.97 1.33 21.01
C GLY A 19 8.05 2.30 21.52
N ASN A 20 7.94 2.72 22.79
CA ASN A 20 8.91 3.61 23.43
C ASN A 20 10.30 2.98 23.60
N THR A 21 10.44 1.65 23.59
CA THR A 21 11.76 0.99 23.69
C THR A 21 12.59 1.14 22.42
N TYR A 22 11.98 1.53 21.30
CA TYR A 22 12.62 1.73 20.01
C TYR A 22 12.96 3.19 19.71
N LEU A 23 12.81 4.09 20.70
CA LEU A 23 13.25 5.47 20.58
C LEU A 23 14.79 5.51 20.45
N TYR A 24 15.26 5.89 19.27
CA TYR A 24 16.69 6.01 19.00
C TYR A 24 17.15 7.46 19.19
N GLY A 25 17.91 7.72 20.25
CA GLY A 25 18.40 9.05 20.61
C GLY A 25 17.63 9.71 21.77
N SER A 26 18.11 10.87 22.22
CA SER A 26 17.45 11.62 23.31
C SER A 26 16.56 12.71 22.74
N TYR A 27 15.26 12.43 22.73
CA TYR A 27 14.21 13.39 22.36
C TYR A 27 13.30 13.61 23.57
N PRO A 28 13.58 14.61 24.43
CA PRO A 28 12.80 14.88 25.64
C PRO A 28 11.31 15.13 25.36
N ASP A 29 11.00 15.63 24.17
CA ASP A 29 9.65 15.95 23.72
C ASP A 29 8.98 14.80 22.93
N CYS A 30 9.71 13.73 22.60
CA CYS A 30 9.20 12.59 21.84
C CYS A 30 9.09 11.34 22.74
N ALA A 31 8.25 11.42 23.77
CA ALA A 31 7.75 10.24 24.44
C ALA A 31 6.38 9.89 23.86
N CYS A 32 6.18 8.66 23.36
CA CYS A 32 4.83 8.21 23.04
C CYS A 32 4.06 8.12 24.36
N ARG A 33 3.08 9.01 24.53
CA ARG A 33 2.09 8.87 25.59
C ARG A 33 1.28 7.61 25.32
N GLU A 34 0.70 7.03 26.37
CA GLU A 34 -0.33 6.01 26.18
C GLU A 34 -1.35 6.52 25.17
N GLY A 35 -1.47 5.78 24.07
CA GLY A 35 -2.50 6.04 23.08
C GLY A 35 -3.84 5.91 23.78
N ARG A 36 -4.52 7.04 23.99
CA ARG A 36 -5.92 6.98 24.41
C ARG A 36 -6.67 6.48 23.18
N GLU A 37 -7.35 5.34 23.28
CA GLU A 37 -8.30 4.86 22.27
C GLU A 37 -9.52 5.80 22.22
N LEU A 38 -9.29 7.05 21.82
CA LEU A 38 -10.34 7.97 21.46
C LEU A 38 -10.66 7.67 20.00
N SER A 39 -11.92 7.36 19.73
CA SER A 39 -12.41 7.44 18.36
C SER A 39 -12.12 8.87 17.86
N PRO A 40 -11.29 9.05 16.82
CA PRO A 40 -10.89 10.39 16.39
C PRO A 40 -12.08 11.20 15.86
N CYS A 41 -13.19 10.53 15.54
CA CYS A 41 -14.46 11.13 15.19
C CYS A 41 -15.39 11.47 16.36
N ALA A 42 -15.01 11.21 17.62
CA ALA A 42 -15.90 11.37 18.77
C ALA A 42 -16.55 12.77 18.84
N ASP A 43 -15.80 13.82 18.47
CA ASP A 43 -16.26 15.21 18.47
C ASP A 43 -16.72 15.70 17.07
N ASN A 44 -16.61 14.87 16.03
CA ASN A 44 -16.94 15.21 14.64
C ASN A 44 -17.96 14.22 14.05
N ARG A 45 -19.25 14.44 14.36
CA ARG A 45 -20.34 13.59 13.87
C ARG A 45 -20.44 13.55 12.34
N ARG A 46 -20.12 14.64 11.64
CA ARG A 46 -20.17 14.67 10.16
C ARG A 46 -19.09 13.77 9.58
N GLY A 47 -17.85 13.93 10.04
CA GLY A 47 -16.73 13.07 9.64
C GLY A 47 -17.00 11.60 9.96
N GLN A 48 -17.69 11.32 11.07
CA GLN A 48 -18.10 9.95 11.41
C GLN A 48 -19.07 9.35 10.40
N MET A 49 -20.07 10.11 9.96
CA MET A 49 -21.04 9.62 8.96
C MET A 49 -20.39 9.41 7.61
N GLU A 50 -19.53 10.34 7.17
CA GLU A 50 -18.77 10.22 5.93
C GLU A 50 -17.82 9.01 5.96
N ALA A 51 -17.10 8.81 7.07
CA ALA A 51 -16.25 7.64 7.26
C ALA A 51 -17.06 6.33 7.20
N ILE A 52 -18.22 6.28 7.87
CA ILE A 52 -19.11 5.11 7.81
C ILE A 52 -19.50 4.82 6.36
N GLU A 53 -19.97 5.81 5.62
CA GLU A 53 -20.43 5.66 4.23
C GLU A 53 -19.32 5.15 3.30
N GLU A 54 -18.15 5.80 3.31
CA GLU A 54 -17.03 5.45 2.44
C GLU A 54 -16.42 4.08 2.79
N CYS A 55 -16.26 3.77 4.07
CA CYS A 55 -15.67 2.51 4.51
C CYS A 55 -16.56 1.29 4.26
N GLN A 56 -17.87 1.46 3.98
CA GLN A 56 -18.76 0.35 3.61
C GLN A 56 -18.32 -0.35 2.31
N VAL A 57 -17.49 0.30 1.48
CA VAL A 57 -16.97 -0.31 0.26
C VAL A 57 -16.25 -1.64 0.52
N LEU A 58 -15.62 -1.83 1.69
CA LEU A 58 -14.99 -3.10 2.09
C LEU A 58 -15.97 -4.29 2.15
N TYR A 59 -17.26 -4.02 2.33
CA TYR A 59 -18.33 -5.02 2.34
C TYR A 59 -19.09 -5.13 1.02
N SER A 60 -18.71 -4.35 0.00
CA SER A 60 -19.35 -4.42 -1.31
C SER A 60 -19.02 -5.72 -2.06
N ASP A 61 -19.82 -6.03 -3.07
CA ASP A 61 -19.64 -7.21 -3.94
C ASP A 61 -18.24 -7.25 -4.59
N LEU A 62 -17.61 -6.09 -4.83
CA LEU A 62 -16.25 -5.98 -5.38
C LEU A 62 -15.22 -6.70 -4.50
N PHE A 63 -15.38 -6.64 -3.18
CA PHE A 63 -14.44 -7.19 -2.21
C PHE A 63 -14.89 -8.56 -1.66
N GLN A 64 -16.09 -9.02 -2.02
CA GLN A 64 -16.66 -10.30 -1.59
C GLN A 64 -15.70 -11.50 -1.76
N PRO A 65 -14.92 -11.64 -2.86
CA PRO A 65 -13.99 -12.75 -3.01
C PRO A 65 -12.97 -12.87 -1.85
N ALA A 66 -12.55 -11.75 -1.26
CA ALA A 66 -11.60 -11.71 -0.16
C ALA A 66 -12.20 -12.05 1.20
N HIS A 67 -13.52 -11.92 1.39
CA HIS A 67 -14.17 -12.10 2.69
C HIS A 67 -13.97 -13.52 3.26
N SER A 68 -13.76 -14.51 2.39
CA SER A 68 -13.51 -15.90 2.77
C SER A 68 -12.10 -16.13 3.35
N VAL A 69 -11.15 -15.24 3.04
CA VAL A 69 -9.73 -15.39 3.37
C VAL A 69 -9.20 -14.29 4.30
N VAL A 70 -9.82 -13.11 4.31
CA VAL A 70 -9.46 -11.96 5.16
C VAL A 70 -10.73 -11.35 5.76
N ASN A 71 -10.77 -11.22 7.09
CA ASN A 71 -11.88 -10.60 7.80
C ASN A 71 -11.93 -9.08 7.50
N PRO A 72 -12.97 -8.56 6.82
CA PRO A 72 -13.07 -7.14 6.49
C PRO A 72 -13.26 -6.25 7.72
N ARG A 73 -13.68 -6.79 8.86
CA ARG A 73 -14.00 -6.01 10.06
C ARG A 73 -12.81 -5.24 10.62
N GLU A 74 -11.63 -5.86 10.63
CA GLU A 74 -10.40 -5.22 11.16
C GLU A 74 -10.00 -4.01 10.30
N PHE A 75 -10.14 -4.14 8.98
CA PHE A 75 -9.86 -3.06 8.03
C PHE A 75 -10.94 -1.99 8.04
N TYR A 76 -12.20 -2.36 8.30
CA TYR A 76 -13.29 -1.41 8.47
C TYR A 76 -13.09 -0.54 9.71
N ASP A 77 -12.74 -1.14 10.85
CA ASP A 77 -12.48 -0.41 12.10
C ASP A 77 -11.25 0.52 11.93
N ALA A 78 -10.20 0.07 11.23
CA ALA A 78 -9.07 0.91 10.86
C ALA A 78 -9.46 2.04 9.89
N CYS A 79 -10.31 1.76 8.90
CA CYS A 79 -10.83 2.76 7.97
C CYS A 79 -11.58 3.88 8.70
N LEU A 80 -12.47 3.52 9.63
CA LEU A 80 -13.18 4.51 10.43
C LEU A 80 -12.21 5.39 11.20
N TYR A 81 -11.18 4.81 11.82
CA TYR A 81 -10.17 5.58 12.55
C TYR A 81 -9.41 6.53 11.62
N ASP A 82 -8.86 6.01 10.52
CA ASP A 82 -8.00 6.78 9.60
C ASP A 82 -8.76 7.89 8.90
N MET A 83 -9.99 7.64 8.45
CA MET A 83 -10.84 8.66 7.81
C MET A 83 -11.09 9.87 8.72
N CYS A 84 -11.12 9.66 10.04
CA CYS A 84 -11.33 10.73 11.02
C CYS A 84 -10.07 11.56 11.32
N VAL A 85 -8.89 10.99 11.14
CA VAL A 85 -7.60 11.68 11.37
C VAL A 85 -7.05 12.29 10.08
N CYS A 86 -7.46 11.74 8.92
CA CYS A 86 -6.88 12.07 7.65
C CYS A 86 -7.23 13.49 7.17
N PRO A 87 -6.25 14.29 6.73
CA PRO A 87 -6.52 15.58 6.09
C PRO A 87 -7.27 15.45 4.76
N THR A 88 -7.11 14.30 4.08
CA THR A 88 -7.67 14.01 2.76
C THR A 88 -8.30 12.62 2.75
N HIS A 89 -9.59 12.56 3.11
CA HIS A 89 -10.39 11.33 3.28
C HIS A 89 -10.12 10.28 2.18
N LEU A 90 -10.17 10.66 0.90
CA LEU A 90 -9.95 9.72 -0.22
C LEU A 90 -8.60 9.00 -0.15
N ARG A 91 -7.50 9.69 0.20
CA ARG A 91 -6.16 9.08 0.25
C ARG A 91 -6.08 8.00 1.33
N CYS A 92 -6.69 8.24 2.48
CA CYS A 92 -6.67 7.28 3.57
C CYS A 92 -7.55 6.08 3.29
N LEU A 93 -8.72 6.28 2.67
CA LEU A 93 -9.51 5.17 2.12
C LEU A 93 -8.66 4.30 1.18
N CYS A 94 -7.93 4.91 0.24
CA CYS A 94 -7.08 4.17 -0.69
C CYS A 94 -6.03 3.30 -0.02
N HIS A 95 -5.38 3.80 1.04
CA HIS A 95 -4.39 3.02 1.78
C HIS A 95 -5.02 1.81 2.48
N ILE A 96 -6.23 1.95 3.03
CA ILE A 96 -6.93 0.84 3.66
C ILE A 96 -7.36 -0.20 2.63
N LEU A 97 -7.92 0.23 1.49
CA LEU A 97 -8.31 -0.70 0.42
C LEU A 97 -7.09 -1.45 -0.13
N LEU A 98 -5.97 -0.75 -0.31
CA LEU A 98 -4.70 -1.36 -0.71
C LEU A 98 -4.20 -2.38 0.32
N ALA A 99 -4.27 -2.06 1.62
CA ALA A 99 -3.88 -3.00 2.68
C ALA A 99 -4.78 -4.25 2.70
N TYR A 100 -6.09 -4.08 2.53
CA TYR A 100 -7.04 -5.18 2.51
C TYR A 100 -6.81 -6.13 1.32
N THR A 101 -6.69 -5.57 0.10
CA THR A 101 -6.43 -6.38 -1.10
C THR A 101 -5.05 -7.01 -1.08
N HIS A 102 -4.06 -6.35 -0.49
CA HIS A 102 -2.74 -6.93 -0.28
C HIS A 102 -2.79 -8.20 0.58
N GLU A 103 -3.54 -8.18 1.68
CA GLU A 103 -3.71 -9.37 2.53
C GLU A 103 -4.53 -10.48 1.86
N ALA A 104 -5.52 -10.12 1.04
CA ALA A 104 -6.26 -11.08 0.23
C ALA A 104 -5.35 -11.76 -0.80
N ARG A 105 -4.49 -10.99 -1.45
CA ARG A 105 -3.52 -11.45 -2.45
C ARG A 105 -2.48 -12.38 -1.87
N LYS A 106 -1.97 -12.12 -0.67
CA LYS A 106 -1.10 -13.07 0.06
C LYS A 106 -1.75 -14.44 0.25
N ARG A 107 -3.09 -14.51 0.23
CA ARG A 107 -3.89 -15.73 0.35
C ARG A 107 -4.43 -16.22 -1.00
N GLY A 108 -3.92 -15.69 -2.11
CA GLY A 108 -4.22 -16.13 -3.48
C GLY A 108 -5.47 -15.51 -4.10
N VAL A 109 -6.07 -14.48 -3.49
CA VAL A 109 -7.25 -13.80 -4.02
C VAL A 109 -6.87 -12.43 -4.56
N ASN A 110 -7.00 -12.23 -5.87
CA ASN A 110 -6.77 -10.95 -6.54
C ASN A 110 -8.10 -10.24 -6.80
N ILE A 111 -8.19 -8.95 -6.48
CA ILE A 111 -9.38 -8.12 -6.68
C ILE A 111 -8.97 -6.93 -7.55
N GLU A 112 -9.64 -6.71 -8.69
CA GLU A 112 -9.38 -5.54 -9.54
C GLU A 112 -10.22 -4.33 -9.10
N TRP A 113 -9.75 -3.60 -8.08
CA TRP A 113 -10.50 -2.48 -7.50
C TRP A 113 -10.05 -1.11 -8.04
N GLN A 114 -8.79 -0.97 -8.44
CA GLN A 114 -8.23 0.31 -8.92
C GLN A 114 -8.78 0.80 -10.27
N ARG A 115 -9.52 -0.05 -10.99
CA ARG A 115 -10.23 0.32 -12.23
C ARG A 115 -11.59 0.96 -11.98
N THR A 116 -12.04 0.98 -10.73
CA THR A 116 -13.30 1.60 -10.32
C THR A 116 -13.08 3.08 -9.96
N ASN A 117 -14.16 3.85 -9.76
CA ASN A 117 -14.08 5.28 -9.44
C ASN A 117 -13.31 5.61 -8.13
N TYR A 118 -12.93 4.60 -7.36
CA TYR A 118 -12.19 4.74 -6.11
C TYR A 118 -10.70 4.56 -6.38
N CYS A 119 -9.90 5.58 -6.01
CA CYS A 119 -8.44 5.50 -6.03
C CYS A 119 -7.84 5.20 -7.42
N ALA A 120 -8.51 5.68 -8.48
CA ALA A 120 -8.11 5.45 -9.86
C ALA A 120 -6.64 5.82 -10.06
N LEU A 121 -5.85 4.84 -10.44
CA LEU A 121 -4.43 5.00 -10.73
C LEU A 121 -4.25 5.27 -12.22
N SER A 122 -3.51 6.33 -12.57
CA SER A 122 -3.15 6.59 -13.95
C SER A 122 -1.80 5.96 -14.24
N CYS A 123 -1.77 5.00 -15.16
CA CYS A 123 -0.50 4.43 -15.63
C CYS A 123 0.21 5.34 -16.64
N PRO A 124 1.55 5.23 -16.74
CA PRO A 124 2.33 5.81 -17.82
C PRO A 124 1.79 5.39 -19.20
N LYS A 125 2.12 6.15 -20.24
CA LYS A 125 1.57 5.92 -21.58
C LYS A 125 1.98 4.52 -22.09
N GLY A 126 0.99 3.74 -22.51
CA GLY A 126 1.19 2.36 -22.98
C GLY A 126 1.34 1.31 -21.86
N ALA A 127 1.50 1.71 -20.59
CA ALA A 127 1.54 0.80 -19.47
C ALA A 127 0.12 0.39 -19.04
N VAL A 128 0.00 -0.83 -18.52
CA VAL A 128 -1.27 -1.39 -18.05
C VAL A 128 -1.14 -1.73 -16.58
N TYR A 129 -2.12 -1.29 -15.78
CA TYR A 129 -2.17 -1.65 -14.36
C TYR A 129 -2.48 -3.13 -14.18
N GLN A 130 -1.69 -3.78 -13.32
CA GLN A 130 -1.87 -5.17 -12.90
C GLN A 130 -1.73 -5.26 -11.37
N GLU A 131 -2.67 -5.97 -10.72
CA GLU A 131 -2.65 -6.23 -9.26
C GLU A 131 -1.50 -7.16 -8.84
N CYS A 132 -0.93 -7.88 -9.81
CA CYS A 132 0.16 -8.82 -9.61
C CYS A 132 1.08 -8.78 -10.83
N THR A 133 2.08 -7.89 -10.80
CA THR A 133 3.19 -7.86 -11.76
C THR A 133 4.51 -8.03 -11.02
N SER A 134 5.57 -8.37 -11.76
CA SER A 134 6.93 -8.35 -11.21
C SER A 134 7.29 -6.92 -10.75
N PRO A 135 7.91 -6.75 -9.58
CA PRO A 135 8.50 -5.47 -9.17
C PRO A 135 9.67 -5.07 -10.09
N CYS A 136 10.24 -6.03 -10.81
CA CYS A 136 11.34 -5.83 -11.75
C CYS A 136 10.82 -5.35 -13.12
N ILE A 137 10.43 -4.08 -13.22
CA ILE A 137 9.98 -3.51 -14.50
C ILE A 137 11.22 -3.24 -15.38
N PRO A 138 11.31 -3.83 -16.58
CA PRO A 138 12.45 -3.60 -17.46
C PRO A 138 12.43 -2.17 -18.03
N THR A 139 13.58 -1.50 -17.98
CA THR A 139 13.82 -0.17 -18.56
C THR A 139 14.88 -0.24 -19.65
N CYS A 140 15.03 0.80 -20.46
CA CYS A 140 16.12 0.85 -21.47
C CYS A 140 17.52 0.68 -20.85
N GLU A 141 17.73 1.09 -19.60
CA GLU A 141 19.00 0.98 -18.89
C GLU A 141 19.27 -0.43 -18.33
N THR A 142 18.21 -1.20 -18.10
CA THR A 142 18.28 -2.48 -17.38
C THR A 142 17.94 -3.68 -18.26
N ILE A 143 17.57 -3.48 -19.52
CA ILE A 143 17.05 -4.54 -20.40
C ILE A 143 17.98 -5.77 -20.49
N ASP A 144 19.30 -5.55 -20.51
CA ASP A 144 20.30 -6.62 -20.65
C ASP A 144 20.70 -7.26 -19.31
N SER A 145 20.34 -6.65 -18.17
CA SER A 145 20.83 -7.02 -16.83
C SER A 145 19.73 -7.21 -15.78
N ILE A 146 18.45 -7.01 -16.14
CA ILE A 146 17.32 -7.05 -15.20
C ILE A 146 17.24 -8.39 -14.45
N SER A 147 17.55 -9.50 -15.13
CA SER A 147 17.56 -10.83 -14.50
C SER A 147 18.71 -11.05 -13.53
N GLU A 148 19.80 -10.30 -13.66
CA GLU A 148 20.95 -10.35 -12.73
C GLU A 148 20.74 -9.43 -11.52
N ILE A 149 19.97 -8.35 -11.71
CA ILE A 149 19.76 -7.31 -10.70
C ILE A 149 18.54 -7.62 -9.82
N CYS A 150 17.56 -8.36 -10.35
CA CYS A 150 16.25 -8.50 -9.70
C CYS A 150 15.74 -9.95 -9.75
N GLU A 151 15.98 -10.68 -8.65
CA GLU A 151 15.47 -12.04 -8.43
C GLU A 151 14.29 -12.03 -7.44
N GLU A 152 13.27 -11.21 -7.70
CA GLU A 152 12.07 -11.18 -6.86
C GLU A 152 10.97 -12.08 -7.42
N SER A 153 10.56 -13.05 -6.60
CA SER A 153 9.47 -13.99 -6.92
C SER A 153 8.10 -13.50 -6.44
N HIS A 154 8.04 -12.41 -5.69
CA HIS A 154 6.80 -11.85 -5.19
C HIS A 154 6.26 -10.80 -6.17
N CYS A 155 4.95 -10.77 -6.39
CA CYS A 155 4.35 -9.76 -7.24
C CYS A 155 3.87 -8.56 -6.45
N VAL A 156 3.91 -7.38 -7.05
CA VAL A 156 3.41 -6.11 -6.51
C VAL A 156 2.33 -5.53 -7.42
N PRO A 157 1.38 -4.74 -6.89
CA PRO A 157 0.42 -4.04 -7.72
C PRO A 157 1.13 -2.86 -8.36
N ALA A 158 1.25 -2.85 -9.69
CA ALA A 158 1.96 -1.79 -10.40
C ALA A 158 1.51 -1.66 -11.87
N CYS A 159 1.89 -0.55 -12.48
CA CYS A 159 1.79 -0.37 -13.92
C CYS A 159 2.94 -1.10 -14.61
N GLN A 160 2.60 -1.99 -15.54
CA GLN A 160 3.56 -2.82 -16.25
C GLN A 160 3.48 -2.53 -17.76
N CYS A 161 4.63 -2.40 -18.42
CA CYS A 161 4.66 -2.37 -19.87
C CYS A 161 4.26 -3.75 -20.43
N PRO A 162 3.46 -3.79 -21.53
CA PRO A 162 3.11 -5.03 -22.19
C PRO A 162 4.33 -5.89 -22.55
N ALA A 163 4.11 -7.19 -22.74
CA ALA A 163 5.19 -8.11 -23.10
C ALA A 163 5.94 -7.63 -24.36
N GLY A 164 7.28 -7.58 -24.27
CA GLY A 164 8.14 -7.09 -25.35
C GLY A 164 8.39 -5.58 -25.36
N MET A 165 7.85 -4.82 -24.40
CA MET A 165 8.11 -3.39 -24.24
C MET A 165 8.86 -3.10 -22.94
N VAL A 166 9.57 -1.98 -22.92
CA VAL A 166 10.33 -1.46 -21.77
C VAL A 166 9.87 -0.05 -21.41
N LEU A 167 10.04 0.32 -20.14
CA LEU A 167 9.70 1.66 -19.66
C LEU A 167 10.87 2.63 -19.93
N HIS A 168 10.58 3.74 -20.59
CA HIS A 168 11.52 4.83 -20.81
C HIS A 168 10.78 6.17 -20.70
N GLU A 169 11.27 7.10 -19.86
CA GLU A 169 10.70 8.45 -19.69
C GLU A 169 9.15 8.47 -19.54
N PHE A 170 8.60 7.56 -18.72
CA PHE A 170 7.15 7.40 -18.51
C PHE A 170 6.33 6.97 -19.74
N GLU A 171 6.96 6.30 -20.70
CA GLU A 171 6.29 5.66 -21.84
C GLU A 171 6.81 4.23 -22.05
N CYS A 172 5.91 3.33 -22.41
CA CYS A 172 6.28 1.99 -22.85
C CYS A 172 6.64 2.03 -24.34
N ILE A 173 7.90 1.73 -24.64
CA ILE A 173 8.45 1.70 -25.99
C ILE A 173 9.00 0.31 -26.30
N PHE A 174 9.27 0.05 -27.58
CA PHE A 174 10.00 -1.17 -27.93
C PHE A 174 11.49 -1.02 -27.61
N PRO A 175 12.18 -2.11 -27.24
CA PRO A 175 13.63 -2.11 -27.00
C PRO A 175 14.46 -1.46 -28.11
N GLU A 176 14.09 -1.67 -29.37
CA GLU A 176 14.72 -1.07 -30.54
C GLU A 176 14.63 0.46 -30.61
N ASP A 177 13.66 1.06 -29.90
CA ASP A 177 13.47 2.50 -29.81
C ASP A 177 14.22 3.13 -28.63
N CYS A 178 14.94 2.33 -27.82
CA CYS A 178 15.75 2.85 -26.72
C CYS A 178 16.85 3.78 -27.24
N PRO A 179 17.11 4.92 -26.57
CA PRO A 179 18.20 5.79 -26.94
C PRO A 179 19.53 5.03 -26.79
N VAL A 180 20.38 5.11 -27.81
CA VAL A 180 21.73 4.57 -27.74
C VAL A 180 22.48 5.36 -26.67
N HIS A 181 22.98 4.69 -25.64
CA HIS A 181 23.96 5.29 -24.73
C HIS A 181 25.18 5.71 -25.56
N ASP A 182 25.29 6.99 -25.90
CA ASP A 182 26.50 7.57 -26.45
C ASP A 182 27.39 8.01 -25.28
N PRO A 183 28.47 7.27 -24.96
CA PRO A 183 29.36 7.62 -23.85
C PRO A 183 30.21 8.87 -24.13
N LEU A 184 30.09 9.51 -25.30
CA LEU A 184 30.92 10.65 -25.73
C LEU A 184 30.23 12.02 -25.59
N HIS A 185 28.98 12.11 -25.14
CA HIS A 185 28.28 13.38 -24.96
C HIS A 185 27.70 13.55 -23.55
N THR A 186 28.60 13.71 -22.56
CA THR A 186 28.33 14.32 -21.25
C THR A 186 29.20 15.56 -21.06
#